data_AF-A0A455T7L7-F1
#
_entry.id   AF-A0A455T7L7-F1
#
_cell.length_a   1.000
_cell.length_b   1.000
_cell.length_c   1.000
_cell.angle_alpha   90.00
_cell.angle_beta   90.00
_cell.angle_gamma   90.00
#
_symmetry.space_group_name_H-M   'P 1'
#
loop_
_entity.id
_entity.type
_entity.pdbx_description
1 polymer ?
#
loop_
_entity_poly.entity_id
_entity_poly.type
_entity_poly.pdbx_seq_one_letter_code
_entity_poly.pdbx_strand_id
1 'polypeptide(L)'
;MTMTAHPTGYRYRLLPEVKIRREAFGGILYKYGCADRGALSFINSRPLIELLLLAREQFAGDLSMAIEQRVPSAASKARLYTALDELAKRGYVAIEEAVAPAAAE
;
A
#
# COMPACT_ATOMS: atom_id res chain seq x y z
N MET A 1 8.85 -24.44 -2.96
CA MET A 1 7.71 -23.63 -3.43
C MET A 1 7.06 -23.01 -2.22
N THR A 2 7.52 -21.82 -1.82
CA THR A 2 6.99 -21.11 -0.65
C THR A 2 5.67 -20.45 -1.04
N MET A 3 4.57 -20.97 -0.51
CA MET A 3 3.28 -20.31 -0.54
C MET A 3 3.40 -19.01 0.24
N THR A 4 3.40 -17.86 -0.43
CA THR A 4 3.13 -16.57 0.22
C THR A 4 1.63 -16.47 0.49
N ALA A 5 1.16 -17.31 1.41
CA ALA A 5 -0.13 -17.12 2.05
C ALA A 5 0.01 -15.82 2.86
N HIS A 6 -0.46 -14.71 2.31
CA HIS A 6 -0.62 -13.49 3.08
C HIS A 6 -1.67 -13.82 4.14
N PRO A 7 -1.33 -13.81 5.44
CA PRO A 7 -2.29 -14.14 6.47
C PRO A 7 -3.46 -13.16 6.34
N THR A 8 -4.67 -13.68 6.46
CA THR A 8 -5.95 -12.98 6.61
C THR A 8 -6.02 -12.09 7.87
N GLY A 9 -4.87 -11.62 8.36
CA GLY A 9 -4.67 -10.89 9.60
C GLY A 9 -3.82 -9.61 9.46
N TYR A 10 -3.42 -9.19 8.25
CA TYR A 10 -2.69 -7.94 8.05
C TYR A 10 -3.33 -7.06 6.97
N ARG A 11 -3.38 -5.75 7.22
CA ARG A 11 -3.86 -4.71 6.32
C ARG A 11 -2.74 -3.73 6.03
N TYR A 12 -2.66 -3.30 4.78
CA TYR A 12 -1.71 -2.29 4.36
C TYR A 12 -2.42 -0.95 4.32
N ARG A 13 -1.83 0.05 4.99
CA ARG A 13 -2.36 1.41 5.01
C ARG A 13 -1.32 2.42 4.57
N LEU A 14 -1.69 3.23 3.60
CA LEU A 14 -0.88 4.35 3.14
C LEU A 14 -0.78 5.40 4.26
N LEU A 15 0.45 5.75 4.63
CA LEU A 15 0.66 6.74 5.69
C LEU A 15 0.17 8.13 5.25
N PRO A 16 -0.47 8.89 6.16
CA PRO A 16 -1.06 10.20 5.83
C PRO A 16 -0.03 11.27 5.45
N GLU A 17 1.18 11.16 6.00
CA GLU A 17 2.31 12.06 5.70
C GLU A 17 2.91 11.85 4.30
N VAL A 18 2.65 10.70 3.67
CA VAL A 18 3.17 10.41 2.34
C VAL A 18 2.44 11.29 1.33
N LYS A 19 3.18 11.88 0.41
CA LYS A 19 2.64 12.60 -0.74
C LYS A 19 2.90 11.78 -1.99
N ILE A 20 1.93 11.80 -2.89
CA ILE A 20 1.98 11.09 -4.17
C ILE A 20 1.88 12.13 -5.27
N ARG A 21 2.81 12.08 -6.22
CA ARG A 21 2.76 12.86 -7.44
C ARG A 21 2.71 11.91 -8.63
N ARG A 22 1.66 12.02 -9.45
CA ARG A 22 1.53 11.24 -10.69
C ARG A 22 2.50 11.80 -11.73
N GLU A 23 3.19 10.90 -12.43
CA GLU A 23 4.16 11.24 -13.48
C GLU A 23 3.97 10.35 -14.70
N ALA A 24 4.55 10.71 -15.85
CA ALA A 24 4.41 9.96 -17.09
C ALA A 24 4.91 8.51 -16.98
N PHE A 25 5.94 8.24 -16.18
CA PHE A 25 6.46 6.87 -15.94
C PHE A 25 5.67 6.11 -14.86
N GLY A 26 4.79 6.77 -14.12
CA GLY A 26 4.11 6.21 -12.95
C GLY A 26 3.90 7.29 -11.92
N GLY A 27 4.88 7.49 -11.04
CA GLY A 27 4.79 8.54 -10.03
C GLY A 27 5.90 8.51 -8.98
N ILE A 28 5.83 9.50 -8.10
CA ILE A 28 6.81 9.75 -7.05
C ILE A 28 6.10 9.74 -5.70
N LEU A 29 6.67 9.00 -4.74
CA LEU A 29 6.26 9.01 -3.33
C LEU A 29 7.31 9.77 -2.52
N TYR A 30 6.87 10.66 -1.63
CA TYR A 30 7.78 11.45 -0.80
C TYR A 30 7.14 11.82 0.55
N LYS A 31 7.97 12.15 1.53
CA LYS A 31 7.56 12.59 2.87
C LYS A 31 8.28 13.89 3.23
N TYR A 32 7.54 14.86 3.76
CA TYR A 32 8.14 16.09 4.31
C TYR A 32 8.34 15.95 5.81
N GLY A 33 9.50 16.38 6.33
CA GLY A 33 9.74 16.48 7.78
C GLY A 33 10.32 15.23 8.47
N CYS A 34 10.68 14.17 7.74
CA CYS A 34 11.49 13.10 8.33
C CYS A 34 12.93 13.61 8.49
N ALA A 35 13.49 13.54 9.71
CA ALA A 35 14.86 13.97 10.01
C ALA A 35 15.92 13.22 9.18
N ASP A 36 15.55 12.07 8.63
CA ASP A 36 16.28 11.37 7.59
C ASP A 36 15.85 11.90 6.22
N ARG A 37 16.71 12.75 5.62
CA ARG A 37 16.60 13.37 4.28
C ARG A 37 15.45 12.80 3.43
N GLY A 38 14.34 13.55 3.35
CA GLY A 38 13.15 13.31 2.51
C GLY A 38 13.22 12.09 1.59
N ALA A 39 12.78 10.93 2.09
CA ALA A 39 12.78 9.69 1.34
C ALA A 39 11.90 9.85 0.10
N LEU A 40 12.53 9.98 -1.07
CA LEU A 40 11.87 10.11 -2.36
C LEU A 40 12.00 8.78 -3.12
N SER A 41 10.87 8.15 -3.44
CA SER A 41 10.82 6.90 -4.17
C SER A 41 10.13 7.08 -5.51
N PHE A 42 10.77 6.60 -6.56
CA PHE A 42 10.22 6.55 -7.91
C PHE A 42 9.53 5.21 -8.13
N ILE A 43 8.26 5.25 -8.51
CA ILE A 43 7.47 4.07 -8.80
C ILE A 43 7.19 4.05 -10.30
N ASN A 44 7.84 3.11 -10.99
CA ASN A 44 7.66 2.90 -12.44
C ASN A 44 6.44 2.01 -12.72
N SER A 45 5.29 2.40 -12.18
CA SER A 45 4.03 1.68 -12.36
C SER A 45 2.86 2.63 -12.18
N ARG A 46 2.28 3.06 -13.30
CA ARG A 46 1.02 3.81 -13.32
C ARG A 46 -0.10 3.10 -12.53
N PRO A 47 -0.39 1.80 -12.74
CA PRO A 47 -1.51 1.16 -12.03
C PRO A 47 -1.31 1.12 -10.51
N LEU A 48 -0.07 1.01 -10.03
CA LEU A 48 0.21 1.09 -8.59
C LEU A 48 -0.03 2.50 -8.05
N ILE A 49 0.35 3.54 -8.80
CA ILE A 49 0.10 4.94 -8.42
C ILE A 49 -1.41 5.25 -8.41
N GLU A 50 -2.16 4.77 -9.41
CA GLU A 50 -3.61 4.86 -9.43
C GLU A 50 -4.25 4.22 -8.20
N LEU A 51 -3.79 3.02 -7.83
CA LEU A 51 -4.27 2.31 -6.66
C LEU A 51 -3.97 3.07 -5.37
N LEU A 52 -2.76 3.62 -5.23
CA LEU A 52 -2.35 4.40 -4.06
C LEU A 52 -3.19 5.68 -3.89
N LEU A 53 -3.49 6.36 -5.01
CA LEU A 53 -4.37 7.54 -5.03
C LEU A 53 -5.80 7.15 -4.70
N LEU A 54 -6.33 6.09 -5.31
CA LEU A 54 -7.67 5.59 -5.05
C LEU A 54 -7.86 5.20 -3.58
N ALA A 55 -6.90 4.48 -2.99
CA ALA A 55 -6.92 4.10 -1.58
C ALA A 55 -7.00 5.33 -0.68
N ARG A 56 -6.24 6.37 -1.00
CA ARG A 56 -6.27 7.64 -0.26
C ARG A 56 -7.62 8.35 -0.35
N GLU A 57 -8.18 8.43 -1.55
CA GLU A 57 -9.40 9.19 -1.83
C GLU A 57 -10.67 8.48 -1.37
N GLN A 58 -10.75 7.15 -1.54
CA GLN A 58 -11.98 6.39 -1.37
C GLN A 58 -11.95 5.45 -0.15
N PHE A 59 -10.77 5.09 0.34
CA PHE A 59 -10.60 4.06 1.37
C PHE A 59 -9.83 4.55 2.60
N ALA A 60 -9.72 5.86 2.80
CA ALA A 60 -9.01 6.48 3.93
C ALA A 60 -7.56 5.96 4.11
N GLY A 61 -6.91 5.63 2.99
CA GLY A 61 -5.57 5.09 2.92
C GLY A 61 -5.48 3.56 3.00
N ASP A 62 -6.58 2.82 3.16
CA ASP A 62 -6.57 1.35 3.21
C ASP A 62 -6.32 0.77 1.81
N LEU A 63 -5.09 0.27 1.61
CA LEU A 63 -4.63 -0.30 0.34
C LEU A 63 -5.12 -1.73 0.16
N SER A 64 -5.27 -2.48 1.25
CA SER A 64 -5.83 -3.83 1.18
C SER A 64 -7.26 -3.80 0.66
N MET A 65 -8.12 -2.92 1.19
CA MET A 65 -9.48 -2.75 0.66
C MET A 65 -9.49 -2.31 -0.80
N ALA A 66 -8.63 -1.36 -1.19
CA ALA A 66 -8.55 -0.91 -2.58
C ALA A 66 -8.14 -2.04 -3.54
N ILE A 67 -7.21 -2.91 -3.14
CA ILE A 67 -6.79 -4.08 -3.92
C ILE A 67 -7.93 -5.08 -4.06
N GLU A 68 -8.59 -5.42 -2.94
CA GLU A 68 -9.68 -6.39 -2.95
C GLU A 68 -10.85 -5.95 -3.83
N GLN A 69 -11.15 -4.64 -3.86
CA GLN A 69 -12.25 -4.08 -4.65
C GLN A 69 -11.93 -3.89 -6.14
N ARG A 70 -10.68 -3.59 -6.50
CA ARG A 70 -10.32 -3.20 -7.88
C ARG A 70 -9.56 -4.26 -8.67
N VAL A 71 -8.96 -5.23 -8.00
CA VAL A 71 -8.04 -6.17 -8.64
C VAL A 71 -8.68 -7.56 -8.63
N PRO A 72 -9.31 -8.02 -9.71
CA PRO A 72 -10.01 -9.30 -9.71
C PRO A 72 -9.06 -10.51 -9.75
N SER A 73 -7.85 -10.34 -10.29
CA SER A 73 -6.89 -11.44 -10.46
C SER A 73 -6.06 -11.69 -9.21
N ALA A 74 -6.12 -12.91 -8.67
CA ALA A 74 -5.31 -13.33 -7.52
C ALA A 74 -3.80 -13.17 -7.76
N ALA A 75 -3.32 -13.45 -8.98
CA ALA A 75 -1.92 -13.27 -9.34
C ALA A 75 -1.50 -11.79 -9.32
N SER A 76 -2.39 -10.89 -9.75
CA SER A 76 -2.15 -9.45 -9.68
C SER A 76 -2.19 -8.94 -8.25
N LYS A 77 -3.11 -9.42 -7.40
CA LYS A 77 -3.16 -9.10 -5.97
C LYS A 77 -1.85 -9.47 -5.28
N ALA A 78 -1.36 -10.69 -5.50
CA ALA A 78 -0.10 -11.15 -4.91
C ALA A 78 1.10 -10.25 -5.27
N ARG A 79 1.21 -9.84 -6.54
CA ARG A 79 2.26 -8.91 -7.00
C ARG A 79 2.14 -7.53 -6.33
N LEU A 80 0.92 -7.03 -6.17
CA LEU A 80 0.67 -5.75 -5.51
C LEU A 80 1.03 -5.83 -4.02
N TYR A 81 0.64 -6.88 -3.31
CA TYR A 81 1.03 -7.05 -1.91
C TYR A 81 2.55 -7.15 -1.72
N THR A 82 3.27 -7.84 -2.63
CA THR A 82 4.74 -7.81 -2.64
C THR A 82 5.30 -6.40 -2.84
N ALA A 83 4.71 -5.60 -3.73
CA ALA A 83 5.12 -4.20 -3.90
C ALA A 83 4.82 -3.35 -2.65
N LEU A 84 3.71 -3.62 -1.95
CA LEU A 84 3.36 -2.95 -0.70
C LEU A 84 4.33 -3.30 0.43
N ASP A 85 4.81 -4.54 0.51
CA ASP A 85 5.84 -4.96 1.47
C ASP A 85 7.14 -4.16 1.28
N GLU A 86 7.58 -3.99 0.03
CA GLU A 86 8.74 -3.16 -0.29
C GLU A 86 8.53 -1.68 0.07
N LEU A 87 7.32 -1.16 -0.11
CA LEU A 87 6.97 0.19 0.31
C LEU A 87 6.89 0.33 1.84
N ALA A 88 6.48 -0.72 2.56
CA ALA A 88 6.43 -0.74 4.01
C ALA A 88 7.83 -0.74 4.62
N LYS A 89 8.78 -1.50 4.06
CA LYS A 89 10.21 -1.46 4.44
C LYS A 89 10.83 -0.08 4.29
N ARG A 90 10.40 0.68 3.27
CA ARG A 90 10.81 2.07 3.03
C ARG A 90 9.99 3.08 3.85
N GLY A 91 9.05 2.60 4.65
CA GLY A 91 8.23 3.39 5.53
C GLY A 91 7.14 4.20 4.84
N TYR A 92 6.70 3.92 3.62
CA TYR A 92 5.57 4.63 2.99
C TYR A 92 4.20 4.07 3.38
N VAL A 93 4.17 2.81 3.80
CA VAL A 93 2.96 2.05 4.11
C VAL A 93 3.13 1.44 5.50
N ALA A 94 2.09 1.50 6.32
CA ALA A 94 2.01 0.78 7.57
C ALA A 94 1.38 -0.59 7.32
N ILE A 95 1.88 -1.61 8.03
CA ILE A 95 1.24 -2.92 8.13
C ILE A 95 0.49 -2.91 9.46
N GLU A 96 -0.83 -2.86 9.40
CA GLU A 96 -1.72 -2.95 10.55
C GLU A 96 -2.17 -4.40 10.71
N GLU A 97 -2.22 -4.90 11.94
CA GLU A 97 -2.85 -6.20 12.20
C GLU A 97 -4.37 -6.02 12.07
N ALA A 98 -5.00 -6.79 11.17
CA ALA A 98 -6.44 -6.83 11.01
C ALA A 98 -7.00 -7.52 12.26
N VAL A 99 -7.27 -6.73 13.30
CA VAL A 99 -7.95 -7.20 14.51
C VAL A 99 -9.28 -7.83 14.07
N ALA A 100 -9.35 -9.15 14.13
CA ALA A 100 -10.62 -9.85 14.11
C ALA A 100 -11.44 -9.29 15.27
N PRO A 101 -12.72 -8.92 15.09
CA PRO A 101 -13.53 -8.48 16.21
C PRO A 101 -13.53 -9.63 17.21
N ALA A 102 -12.89 -9.40 18.37
CA ALA A 102 -13.02 -10.29 19.50
C ALA A 102 -14.51 -10.43 19.74
N ALA A 103 -15.04 -11.64 19.51
CA ALA A 103 -16.40 -11.97 19.86
C ALA A 103 -16.57 -11.60 21.34
N ALA A 104 -17.35 -10.56 21.59
CA ALA A 104 -17.85 -10.26 22.91
C ALA A 104 -18.88 -11.36 23.20
N GLU A 105 -18.45 -12.36 23.96
CA GLU A 105 -19.29 -13.37 24.61
C GLU A 105 -20.13 -12.73 25.72
#